data_AF-A0A8E0V6C5-F1
#
_entry.id   AF-A0A8E0V6C5-F1
#
_cell.length_a   1.000
_cell.length_b   1.000
_cell.length_c   1.000
_cell.angle_alpha   90.00
_cell.angle_beta   90.00
_cell.angle_gamma   90.00
#
_symmetry.space_group_name_H-M   'P 1'
#
loop_
_entity.id
_entity.type
_entity.pdbx_description
1 polymer ?
#
loop_
_entity_poly.entity_id
_entity_poly.type
_entity_poly.pdbx_seq_one_letter_code
_entity_poly.pdbx_strand_id
1 'polypeptide(L)'
;MEAGLFPGLVYYLTFWYRHSERSMRVALILASATLAGAFGGAVAYGVGHMNQVHGLSAWRWLFIIEGAPSCASAVLVWFFLPDYPESARWLTQEERDLAAQRLRTEGSKGEAKAMTWEDAKAVLTDWRLYAHYAVCCLSQPTTVPTTNASQQIYFGISAPFSSLSLFTPAITSGLGYTNLRAQLMTVPPWAVAYVVTTTAAWSADHFNRYKSSPQHHAPQTRTNSLPSAVACIPPSSPSLVQWAS
;
A
#
# COMPACT_ATOMS: atom_id res chain seq x y z
N MET A 1 4.60 -14.85 11.93
CA MET A 1 3.61 -15.10 10.85
C MET A 1 2.79 -13.82 10.58
N GLU A 2 3.42 -12.66 10.43
CA GLU A 2 2.71 -11.40 10.11
C GLU A 2 2.81 -11.00 8.64
N ALA A 3 3.74 -11.60 7.88
CA ALA A 3 4.01 -11.26 6.49
C ALA A 3 2.80 -11.47 5.56
N GLY A 4 1.83 -12.32 5.93
CA GLY A 4 0.63 -12.61 5.15
C GLY A 4 -0.56 -11.69 5.44
N LEU A 5 -0.59 -11.00 6.58
CA LEU A 5 -1.77 -10.23 7.01
C LEU A 5 -2.01 -9.04 6.07
N PHE A 6 -0.96 -8.24 5.86
CA PHE A 6 -1.05 -7.06 5.00
C PHE A 6 -1.41 -7.40 3.54
N PRO A 7 -0.70 -8.32 2.84
CA PRO A 7 -1.09 -8.71 1.48
C PRO A 7 -2.46 -9.42 1.45
N GLY A 8 -2.84 -10.15 2.51
CA GLY A 8 -4.17 -10.75 2.64
C GLY A 8 -5.30 -9.71 2.74
N LEU A 9 -5.11 -8.65 3.54
CA LEU A 9 -6.05 -7.53 3.64
C LEU A 9 -6.16 -6.77 2.31
N VAL A 10 -5.02 -6.47 1.67
CA VAL A 10 -5.00 -5.81 0.35
C VAL A 10 -5.71 -6.69 -0.69
N TYR A 11 -5.49 -8.01 -0.65
CA TYR A 11 -6.17 -8.98 -1.50
C TYR A 11 -7.69 -9.00 -1.24
N TYR A 12 -8.12 -9.04 0.01
CA TYR A 12 -9.54 -9.00 0.38
C TYR A 12 -10.24 -7.73 -0.12
N LEU A 13 -9.59 -6.57 -0.03
CA LEU A 13 -10.10 -5.31 -0.59
C LEU A 13 -10.32 -5.37 -2.11
N THR A 14 -9.66 -6.30 -2.83
CA THR A 14 -9.83 -6.42 -4.27
C THR A 14 -11.17 -6.99 -4.71
N PHE A 15 -11.83 -7.75 -3.82
CA PHE A 15 -13.15 -8.32 -4.05
C PHE A 15 -14.29 -7.36 -3.72
N TRP A 16 -14.01 -6.37 -2.86
CA TRP A 16 -15.02 -5.44 -2.34
C TRP A 16 -14.95 -4.05 -2.97
N TYR A 17 -13.81 -3.67 -3.57
CA TYR A 17 -13.58 -2.31 -4.05
C TYR A 17 -12.90 -2.22 -5.42
N ARG A 18 -13.33 -1.20 -6.19
CA ARG A 18 -12.78 -0.82 -7.50
C ARG A 18 -11.35 -0.29 -7.38
N HIS A 19 -10.58 -0.37 -8.48
CA HIS A 19 -9.16 0.01 -8.48
C HIS A 19 -8.96 1.48 -8.08
N SER A 20 -9.85 2.38 -8.53
CA SER A 20 -9.83 3.80 -8.19
C SER A 20 -10.12 4.08 -6.71
N GLU A 21 -10.95 3.27 -6.07
CA GLU A 21 -11.34 3.43 -4.65
C GLU A 21 -10.41 2.67 -3.69
N ARG A 22 -9.67 1.67 -4.19
CA ARG A 22 -8.82 0.78 -3.39
C ARG A 22 -7.62 1.50 -2.78
N SER A 23 -7.00 2.42 -3.51
CA SER A 23 -5.78 3.12 -3.08
C SER A 23 -5.99 3.86 -1.75
N MET A 24 -7.09 4.60 -1.63
CA MET A 24 -7.45 5.31 -0.39
C MET A 24 -7.69 4.37 0.79
N ARG A 25 -8.31 3.21 0.55
CA ARG A 25 -8.60 2.22 1.60
C ARG A 25 -7.33 1.54 2.11
N VAL A 26 -6.42 1.20 1.21
CA VAL A 26 -5.09 0.68 1.58
C VAL A 26 -4.31 1.74 2.37
N ALA A 27 -4.38 3.01 1.96
CA ALA A 27 -3.75 4.10 2.70
C ALA A 27 -4.33 4.27 4.11
N LEU A 28 -5.64 4.11 4.29
CA LEU A 28 -6.27 4.12 5.62
C LEU A 28 -5.82 2.94 6.49
N ILE A 29 -5.65 1.74 5.92
CA ILE A 29 -5.09 0.58 6.65
C ILE A 29 -3.67 0.91 7.12
N LEU A 30 -2.82 1.47 6.25
CA LEU A 30 -1.47 1.88 6.62
C LEU A 30 -1.46 3.00 7.68
N ALA A 31 -2.38 3.97 7.58
CA ALA A 31 -2.54 5.00 8.59
C ALA A 31 -2.99 4.40 9.93
N SER A 32 -3.89 3.41 9.94
CA SER A 32 -4.28 2.74 11.19
C SER A 32 -3.10 2.08 11.90
N ALA A 33 -2.10 1.61 11.17
CA ALA A 33 -0.87 1.06 11.76
C ALA A 33 -0.03 2.14 12.47
N THR A 34 0.04 3.37 11.95
CA THR A 34 0.73 4.47 12.63
C THR A 34 -0.03 4.92 13.88
N LEU A 35 -1.35 4.92 13.82
CA LEU A 35 -2.20 5.15 14.99
C LEU A 35 -2.02 4.06 16.05
N ALA A 36 -1.95 2.79 15.66
CA ALA A 36 -1.66 1.67 16.56
C ALA A 36 -0.30 1.85 17.25
N GLY A 37 0.71 2.40 16.55
CA GLY A 37 2.00 2.79 17.17
C GLY A 37 1.84 3.84 18.28
N ALA A 38 0.95 4.82 18.09
CA ALA A 38 0.62 5.81 19.13
C ALA A 38 -0.04 5.14 20.35
N PHE A 39 -0.98 4.20 20.13
CA PHE A 39 -1.59 3.42 21.21
C PHE A 39 -0.57 2.54 21.92
N GLY A 40 0.37 1.91 21.22
CA GLY A 40 1.44 1.12 21.80
C GLY A 40 2.29 1.92 22.80
N GLY A 41 2.63 3.16 22.49
CA GLY A 41 3.33 4.07 23.41
C GLY A 41 2.51 4.43 24.67
N ALA A 42 1.20 4.65 24.50
CA ALA A 42 0.29 4.94 25.60
C ALA A 42 0.04 3.72 26.51
N VAL A 43 -0.15 2.54 25.93
CA VAL A 43 -0.31 1.28 26.66
C VAL A 43 0.96 0.93 27.41
N ALA A 44 2.14 1.12 26.79
CA ALA A 44 3.42 0.91 27.46
C ALA A 44 3.60 1.83 28.69
N TYR A 45 3.18 3.10 28.59
CA TYR A 45 3.13 4.01 29.72
C TYR A 45 2.18 3.53 30.84
N GLY A 46 0.98 3.07 30.49
CA GLY A 46 0.01 2.54 31.48
C GLY A 46 0.54 1.29 32.18
N VAL A 47 1.06 0.33 31.42
CA VAL A 47 1.58 -0.94 31.92
C VAL A 47 2.83 -0.77 32.78
N GLY A 48 3.69 0.22 32.49
CA GLY A 48 4.86 0.47 33.32
C GLY A 48 4.53 0.91 34.76
N HIS A 49 3.31 1.39 35.02
CA HIS A 49 2.82 1.66 36.38
C HIS A 49 2.24 0.41 37.08
N MET A 50 2.01 -0.68 36.36
CA MET A 50 1.39 -1.91 36.86
C MET A 50 2.40 -2.99 37.28
N ASN A 51 3.65 -2.60 37.60
CA ASN A 51 4.66 -3.56 38.03
C ASN A 51 4.30 -4.16 39.40
N GLN A 52 4.30 -5.50 39.50
CA GLN A 52 3.90 -6.26 40.70
C GLN A 52 2.41 -6.15 41.09
N VAL A 53 1.57 -5.57 40.23
CA VAL A 53 0.13 -5.58 40.44
C VAL A 53 -0.39 -7.01 40.25
N HIS A 54 -1.08 -7.54 41.26
CA HIS A 54 -1.50 -8.95 41.37
C HIS A 54 -0.33 -9.98 41.29
N GLY A 55 0.89 -9.59 41.67
CA GLY A 55 2.06 -10.48 41.64
C GLY A 55 2.58 -10.78 40.22
N LEU A 56 2.10 -10.06 39.22
CA LEU A 56 2.52 -10.20 37.83
C LEU A 56 3.46 -9.05 37.43
N SER A 57 4.45 -9.37 36.61
CA SER A 57 5.34 -8.40 36.00
C SER A 57 4.60 -7.57 34.94
N ALA A 58 5.02 -6.31 34.77
CA ALA A 58 4.42 -5.38 33.80
C ALA A 58 4.33 -5.98 32.38
N TRP A 59 5.35 -6.69 31.90
CA TRP A 59 5.33 -7.29 30.56
C TRP A 59 4.21 -8.32 30.34
N ARG A 60 3.72 -8.99 31.39
CA ARG A 60 2.59 -9.94 31.28
C ARG A 60 1.27 -9.20 31.10
N TRP A 61 1.09 -8.10 31.83
CA TRP A 61 -0.05 -7.22 31.68
C TRP A 61 -0.12 -6.61 30.26
N LEU A 62 1.04 -6.29 29.66
CA LEU A 62 1.12 -5.84 28.27
C LEU A 62 0.46 -6.83 27.30
N PHE A 63 0.84 -8.11 27.39
CA PHE A 63 0.28 -9.15 26.51
C PHE A 63 -1.21 -9.40 26.75
N ILE A 64 -1.69 -9.28 27.99
CA ILE A 64 -3.11 -9.47 28.31
C ILE A 64 -3.93 -8.30 27.75
N ILE A 65 -3.49 -7.06 27.97
CA ILE A 65 -4.23 -5.85 27.56
C ILE A 65 -4.26 -5.70 26.04
N GLU A 66 -3.17 -6.01 25.35
CA GLU A 66 -3.07 -5.92 23.89
C GLU A 66 -3.64 -7.18 23.18
N GLY A 67 -3.40 -8.36 23.77
CA GLY A 67 -3.77 -9.64 23.18
C GLY A 67 -5.25 -9.96 23.31
N ALA A 68 -5.89 -9.65 24.44
CA ALA A 68 -7.31 -9.92 24.64
C ALA A 68 -8.24 -9.26 23.60
N PRO A 69 -8.13 -7.95 23.28
CA PRO A 69 -8.95 -7.33 22.25
C PRO A 69 -8.64 -7.88 20.86
N SER A 70 -7.39 -8.29 20.61
CA SER A 70 -6.99 -8.93 19.34
C SER A 70 -7.60 -10.32 19.17
N CYS A 71 -7.68 -11.12 20.23
CA CYS A 71 -8.38 -12.40 20.21
C CYS A 71 -9.88 -12.21 20.03
N ALA A 72 -10.48 -11.23 20.72
CA ALA A 72 -11.89 -10.90 20.56
C ALA A 72 -12.23 -10.45 19.14
N SER A 73 -11.38 -9.59 18.53
CA SER A 73 -11.57 -9.13 17.16
C SER A 73 -11.43 -10.26 16.15
N ALA A 74 -10.51 -11.21 16.36
CA ALA A 74 -10.40 -12.40 15.52
C ALA A 74 -11.68 -13.25 15.51
N VAL A 75 -12.31 -13.45 16.69
CA VAL A 75 -13.60 -14.14 16.80
C VAL A 75 -14.70 -13.34 16.09
N LEU A 76 -14.75 -12.02 16.26
CA LEU A 76 -15.73 -11.18 15.57
C LEU A 76 -15.58 -11.24 14.05
N VAL A 77 -14.36 -11.14 13.53
CA VAL A 77 -14.08 -11.24 12.09
C VAL A 77 -14.52 -12.60 11.56
N TRP A 78 -14.30 -13.69 12.31
CA TRP A 78 -14.76 -15.03 11.90
C TRP A 78 -16.28 -15.13 11.72
N PHE A 79 -17.07 -14.42 12.54
CA PHE A 79 -18.53 -14.42 12.43
C PHE A 79 -19.09 -13.39 11.44
N PHE A 80 -18.46 -12.21 11.36
CA PHE A 80 -19.03 -11.05 10.67
C PHE A 80 -18.41 -10.76 9.30
N LEU A 81 -17.26 -11.34 8.94
CA LEU A 81 -16.58 -11.04 7.67
C LEU A 81 -17.04 -11.98 6.55
N PRO A 82 -17.91 -11.54 5.62
CA PRO A 82 -18.24 -12.31 4.42
C PRO A 82 -17.09 -12.35 3.42
N ASP A 83 -16.87 -13.49 2.78
CA ASP A 83 -15.82 -13.66 1.77
C ASP A 83 -16.04 -12.80 0.52
N TYR A 84 -17.30 -12.60 0.12
CA TYR A 84 -17.68 -11.87 -1.10
C TYR A 84 -18.85 -10.92 -0.83
N PRO A 85 -18.98 -9.83 -1.61
CA PRO A 85 -20.13 -8.90 -1.50
C PRO A 85 -21.48 -9.60 -1.72
N GLU A 86 -21.51 -10.69 -2.50
CA GLU A 86 -22.70 -11.47 -2.80
C GLU A 86 -23.17 -12.33 -1.60
N SER A 87 -22.24 -12.82 -0.77
CA SER A 87 -22.54 -13.65 0.41
C SER A 87 -22.79 -12.83 1.69
N ALA A 88 -22.74 -11.50 1.59
CA ALA A 88 -22.78 -10.60 2.73
C ALA A 88 -24.17 -10.49 3.37
N ARG A 89 -24.36 -11.17 4.50
CA ARG A 89 -25.65 -11.25 5.22
C ARG A 89 -26.21 -9.91 5.70
N TRP A 90 -25.36 -8.89 5.84
CA TRP A 90 -25.74 -7.57 6.36
C TRP A 90 -26.22 -6.59 5.28
N LEU A 91 -26.02 -6.89 3.99
CA LEU A 91 -26.50 -6.08 2.87
C LEU A 91 -27.87 -6.55 2.40
N THR A 92 -28.73 -5.62 1.98
CA THR A 92 -29.99 -5.93 1.30
C THR A 92 -29.74 -6.48 -0.11
N GLN A 93 -30.72 -7.18 -0.70
CA GLN A 93 -30.54 -7.79 -2.02
C GLN A 93 -30.21 -6.74 -3.11
N GLU A 94 -30.86 -5.58 -3.07
CA GLU A 94 -30.61 -4.48 -4.00
C GLU A 94 -29.18 -3.93 -3.89
N GLU A 95 -28.65 -3.81 -2.67
CA GLU A 95 -27.27 -3.35 -2.45
C GLU A 95 -26.24 -4.38 -2.90
N ARG A 96 -26.53 -5.68 -2.71
CA ARG A 96 -25.68 -6.77 -3.21
C ARG A 96 -25.61 -6.77 -4.73
N ASP A 97 -26.75 -6.62 -5.40
CA ASP A 97 -26.83 -6.61 -6.85
C ASP A 97 -26.10 -5.39 -7.43
N LEU A 98 -26.22 -4.22 -6.79
CA LEU A 98 -25.49 -3.01 -7.16
C LEU A 98 -23.98 -3.14 -6.89
N ALA A 99 -23.56 -3.79 -5.80
CA ALA A 99 -22.16 -4.09 -5.55
C ALA A 99 -21.59 -5.04 -6.60
N ALA A 100 -22.29 -6.15 -6.89
CA ALA A 100 -21.91 -7.11 -7.92
C ALA A 100 -21.81 -6.43 -9.30
N GLN A 101 -22.80 -5.60 -9.67
CA GLN A 101 -22.79 -4.87 -10.95
C GLN A 101 -21.60 -3.92 -11.07
N ARG A 102 -21.21 -3.23 -9.99
CA ARG A 102 -20.05 -2.32 -9.97
C ARG A 102 -18.72 -3.05 -10.11
N LEU A 103 -18.62 -4.27 -9.56
CA LEU A 103 -17.40 -5.08 -9.59
C LEU A 103 -17.30 -5.95 -10.87
N ARG A 104 -18.35 -6.09 -11.68
CA ARG A 104 -18.30 -6.87 -12.94
C ARG A 104 -17.27 -6.39 -13.96
N THR A 105 -17.00 -5.08 -14.01
CA THR A 105 -16.11 -4.48 -15.02
C THR A 105 -14.67 -4.31 -14.56
N GLU A 106 -14.44 -4.17 -13.24
CA GLU A 106 -13.12 -3.81 -12.66
C GLU A 106 -12.71 -4.65 -11.43
N GLY A 107 -13.58 -5.54 -10.95
CA GLY A 107 -13.36 -6.39 -9.79
C GLY A 107 -12.62 -7.68 -10.14
N SER A 108 -11.88 -8.21 -9.17
CA SER A 108 -11.33 -9.57 -9.27
C SER A 108 -12.51 -10.54 -9.24
N LYS A 109 -12.75 -11.27 -10.34
CA LYS A 109 -13.91 -12.16 -10.46
C LYS A 109 -13.77 -13.28 -9.43
N GLY A 110 -14.77 -13.48 -8.56
CA GLY A 110 -14.83 -14.62 -7.64
C GLY A 110 -14.85 -15.98 -8.35
N GLU A 111 -15.16 -16.01 -9.65
CA GLU A 111 -15.09 -17.19 -10.52
C GLU A 111 -13.76 -17.35 -11.27
N ALA A 112 -12.76 -16.49 -11.04
CA ALA A 112 -11.44 -16.71 -11.62
C ALA A 112 -10.86 -18.02 -11.06
N LYS A 113 -10.44 -18.92 -11.97
CA LYS A 113 -9.80 -20.21 -11.62
C LYS A 113 -8.79 -20.00 -10.49
N ALA A 114 -8.85 -20.85 -9.47
CA ALA A 114 -7.86 -20.87 -8.39
C ALA A 114 -6.46 -20.80 -9.00
N MET A 115 -5.64 -19.87 -8.50
CA MET A 115 -4.30 -19.57 -9.01
C MET A 115 -3.54 -20.85 -9.29
N THR A 116 -3.26 -21.13 -10.57
CA THR A 116 -2.60 -22.37 -10.96
C THR A 116 -1.14 -22.27 -10.54
N TRP A 117 -0.51 -23.38 -10.16
CA TRP A 117 0.93 -23.41 -9.87
C TRP A 117 1.78 -22.90 -11.04
N GLU A 118 1.26 -23.02 -12.26
CA GLU A 118 1.85 -22.48 -13.48
C GLU A 118 1.82 -20.94 -13.52
N ASP A 119 0.71 -20.33 -13.11
CA ASP A 119 0.58 -18.87 -12.97
C ASP A 119 1.49 -18.35 -11.86
N ALA A 120 1.55 -19.06 -10.72
CA ALA A 120 2.44 -18.73 -9.62
C ALA A 120 3.91 -18.80 -10.04
N LYS A 121 4.32 -19.82 -10.81
CA LYS A 121 5.66 -19.90 -11.39
C LYS A 121 5.93 -18.78 -12.38
N ALA A 122 4.99 -18.44 -13.26
CA ALA A 122 5.16 -17.35 -14.21
C ALA A 122 5.39 -16.00 -13.51
N VAL A 123 4.63 -15.71 -12.44
CA VAL A 123 4.80 -14.49 -11.63
C VAL A 123 6.11 -14.52 -10.84
N LEU A 124 6.46 -15.65 -10.23
CA LEU A 124 7.70 -15.79 -9.46
C LEU A 124 8.95 -15.76 -10.33
N THR A 125 8.86 -16.22 -11.59
CA THR A 125 9.95 -16.19 -12.57
C THR A 125 9.98 -14.93 -13.43
N ASP A 126 9.08 -13.97 -13.18
CA ASP A 126 9.07 -12.72 -13.93
C ASP A 126 10.37 -11.96 -13.66
N TRP A 127 11.15 -11.72 -14.71
CA TRP A 127 12.40 -10.99 -14.64
C TRP A 127 12.18 -9.58 -14.09
N ARG A 128 10.98 -8.99 -14.21
CA ARG A 128 10.65 -7.69 -13.60
C ARG A 128 10.67 -7.76 -12.07
N LEU A 129 10.24 -8.87 -11.47
CA LEU A 129 10.28 -9.07 -10.02
C LEU A 129 11.73 -9.21 -9.55
N TYR A 130 12.52 -10.05 -10.22
CA TYR A 130 13.93 -10.21 -9.91
C TYR A 130 14.77 -8.98 -10.23
N ALA A 131 14.48 -8.26 -11.32
CA ALA A 131 15.12 -6.98 -11.61
C ALA A 131 14.76 -5.95 -10.56
N HIS A 132 13.51 -5.91 -10.09
CA HIS A 132 13.13 -5.04 -8.99
C HIS A 132 13.87 -5.38 -7.69
N TYR A 133 13.96 -6.67 -7.34
CA TYR A 133 14.66 -7.13 -6.14
C TYR A 133 16.19 -6.96 -6.23
N ALA A 134 16.78 -7.31 -7.38
CA ALA A 134 18.20 -7.19 -7.66
C ALA A 134 18.63 -5.72 -7.78
N VAL A 135 17.84 -4.86 -8.42
CA VAL A 135 18.10 -3.41 -8.44
C VAL A 135 17.98 -2.82 -7.03
N CYS A 136 17.02 -3.25 -6.20
CA CYS A 136 16.94 -2.84 -4.79
C CYS A 136 18.14 -3.34 -3.95
N CYS A 137 18.66 -4.54 -4.21
CA CYS A 137 19.82 -5.09 -3.48
C CYS A 137 21.18 -4.58 -4.00
N LEU A 138 21.28 -4.21 -5.28
CA LEU A 138 22.52 -3.80 -5.94
C LEU A 138 22.65 -2.29 -6.10
N SER A 139 21.56 -1.51 -5.94
CA SER A 139 21.65 -0.06 -5.88
C SER A 139 22.21 0.37 -4.52
N GLN A 140 23.53 0.51 -4.47
CA GLN A 140 24.13 1.51 -3.60
C GLN A 140 23.51 2.90 -3.88
N PRO A 141 23.53 3.85 -2.94
CA PRO A 141 22.84 5.15 -3.03
C PRO A 141 23.28 6.07 -4.17
N THR A 142 24.11 5.62 -5.10
CA THR A 142 24.86 6.49 -6.00
C THR A 142 24.61 6.08 -7.45
N THR A 143 24.35 7.08 -8.28
CA THR A 143 24.66 7.17 -9.72
C THR A 143 23.62 6.92 -10.81
N VAL A 144 22.30 6.79 -10.57
CA VAL A 144 21.32 6.96 -11.68
C VAL A 144 19.96 7.53 -11.23
N PRO A 145 19.66 8.81 -11.53
CA PRO A 145 18.45 9.49 -11.04
C PRO A 145 17.16 9.29 -11.86
N THR A 146 17.19 8.58 -13.01
CA THR A 146 16.10 8.73 -14.00
C THR A 146 15.25 7.51 -14.33
N THR A 147 15.60 6.28 -13.95
CA THR A 147 14.84 5.09 -14.40
C THR A 147 13.95 4.44 -13.34
N ASN A 148 14.06 4.85 -12.06
CA ASN A 148 13.61 4.04 -10.93
C ASN A 148 12.83 4.84 -9.86
N ALA A 149 12.09 5.90 -10.25
CA ALA A 149 11.46 6.81 -9.28
C ALA A 149 10.57 6.09 -8.24
N SER A 150 9.86 5.02 -8.65
CA SER A 150 9.03 4.21 -7.74
C SER A 150 9.83 3.35 -6.75
N GLN A 151 11.05 2.93 -7.10
CA GLN A 151 11.90 2.07 -6.28
C GLN A 151 12.64 2.86 -5.20
N GLN A 152 13.06 4.07 -5.53
CA GLN A 152 13.72 4.98 -4.58
C GLN A 152 12.74 5.48 -3.51
N ILE A 153 11.45 5.64 -3.86
CA ILE A 153 10.38 5.95 -2.91
C ILE A 153 10.20 4.82 -1.89
N TYR A 154 10.20 3.55 -2.30
CA TYR A 154 9.96 2.45 -1.38
C TYR A 154 11.08 2.28 -0.34
N PHE A 155 12.35 2.32 -0.76
CA PHE A 155 13.50 2.27 0.15
C PHE A 155 13.59 3.55 0.99
N GLY A 156 13.39 4.72 0.36
CA GLY A 156 13.40 6.02 1.00
C GLY A 156 12.29 6.27 2.01
N ILE A 157 11.22 5.46 2.01
CA ILE A 157 10.17 5.48 3.04
C ILE A 157 10.38 4.37 4.07
N SER A 158 10.65 3.13 3.62
CA SER A 158 10.68 1.97 4.52
C SER A 158 11.87 1.98 5.48
N ALA A 159 13.04 2.40 5.02
CA ALA A 159 14.24 2.50 5.85
C ALA A 159 14.09 3.53 6.97
N PRO A 160 13.77 4.81 6.69
CA PRO A 160 13.55 5.79 7.76
C PRO A 160 12.34 5.46 8.63
N PHE A 161 11.27 4.87 8.09
CA PHE A 161 10.14 4.41 8.92
C PHE A 161 10.57 3.38 9.97
N SER A 162 11.32 2.36 9.54
CA SER A 162 11.82 1.30 10.43
C SER A 162 12.83 1.85 11.44
N SER A 163 13.76 2.69 10.98
CA SER A 163 14.75 3.34 11.87
C SER A 163 14.10 4.26 12.89
N LEU A 164 13.15 5.10 12.47
CA LEU A 164 12.40 5.96 13.39
C LEU A 164 11.71 5.12 14.45
N SER A 165 10.99 4.07 14.07
CA SER A 165 10.31 3.20 15.05
C SER A 165 11.27 2.60 16.09
N LEU A 166 12.43 2.09 15.66
CA LEU A 166 13.43 1.52 16.58
C LEU A 166 14.08 2.58 17.49
N PHE A 167 14.40 3.76 16.96
CA PHE A 167 15.14 4.78 17.70
C PHE A 167 14.25 5.78 18.43
N THR A 168 12.93 5.77 18.23
CA THR A 168 12.01 6.72 18.88
C THR A 168 12.16 6.72 20.42
N PRO A 169 12.26 5.56 21.12
CA PRO A 169 12.53 5.55 22.56
C PRO A 169 13.91 6.10 22.94
N ALA A 170 14.92 5.90 22.10
CA ALA A 170 16.28 6.39 22.33
C ALA A 170 16.42 7.92 22.09
N ILE A 171 15.70 8.45 21.09
CA ILE A 171 15.64 9.89 20.82
C ILE A 171 14.91 10.59 21.97
N THR A 172 13.79 10.05 22.42
CA THR A 172 13.04 10.62 23.54
C THR A 172 13.79 10.55 24.87
N SER A 173 14.61 9.50 25.09
CA SER A 173 15.49 9.44 26.26
C SER A 173 16.65 10.43 26.18
N GLY A 174 17.22 10.65 24.98
CA GLY A 174 18.24 11.67 24.73
C GLY A 174 17.77 13.11 24.96
N LEU A 175 16.45 13.36 24.84
CA LEU A 175 15.81 14.66 25.14
C LEU A 175 15.61 14.91 26.65
N GLY A 176 16.09 14.03 27.52
CA GLY A 176 16.02 14.17 28.98
C GLY A 176 14.77 13.58 29.63
N TYR A 177 13.90 12.91 28.88
CA TYR A 177 12.76 12.19 29.44
C TYR A 177 13.17 10.81 29.94
N THR A 178 12.82 10.46 31.18
CA THR A 178 13.21 9.18 31.79
C THR A 178 12.12 8.12 31.65
N ASN A 179 12.55 6.88 31.34
CA ASN A 179 11.77 5.63 31.38
C ASN A 179 10.34 5.75 30.82
N LEU A 180 9.34 5.72 31.70
CA LEU A 180 7.91 5.79 31.40
C LEU A 180 7.54 7.06 30.62
N ARG A 181 8.08 8.21 31.02
CA ARG A 181 7.74 9.48 30.36
C ARG A 181 8.26 9.53 28.93
N ALA A 182 9.40 8.89 28.64
CA ALA A 182 9.94 8.80 27.29
C ALA A 182 8.99 8.04 26.35
N GLN A 183 8.39 6.93 26.82
CA GLN A 183 7.41 6.15 26.05
C GLN A 183 6.14 6.95 25.75
N LEU A 184 5.64 7.72 26.72
CA LEU A 184 4.47 8.58 26.50
C LEU A 184 4.76 9.70 25.48
N MET A 185 5.99 10.23 25.47
CA MET A 185 6.41 11.27 24.51
C MET A 185 6.57 10.74 23.08
N THR A 186 6.45 9.44 22.84
CA THR A 186 6.42 8.85 21.49
C THR A 186 5.04 9.00 20.82
N VAL A 187 3.97 9.19 21.61
CA VAL A 187 2.59 9.26 21.13
C VAL A 187 2.34 10.46 20.20
N PRO A 188 2.77 11.70 20.51
CA PRO A 188 2.50 12.85 19.65
C PRO A 188 3.12 12.74 18.24
N PRO A 189 4.39 12.30 18.05
CA PRO A 189 4.94 12.04 16.72
C PRO A 189 4.09 11.09 15.88
N TRP A 190 3.61 9.98 16.46
CA TRP A 190 2.76 9.02 15.76
C TRP A 190 1.39 9.60 15.41
N ALA A 191 0.79 10.39 16.31
CA ALA A 191 -0.49 11.05 16.07
C ALA A 191 -0.40 12.08 14.92
N VAL A 192 0.68 12.88 14.88
CA VAL A 192 0.92 13.83 13.78
C VAL A 192 1.14 13.06 12.47
N ALA A 193 1.94 11.99 12.49
CA ALA A 193 2.16 11.15 11.32
C ALA A 193 0.85 10.55 10.77
N TYR A 194 -0.07 10.13 11.64
CA TYR A 194 -1.39 9.65 11.25
C TYR A 194 -2.20 10.72 10.50
N VAL A 195 -2.29 11.93 11.04
CA VAL A 195 -3.03 13.04 10.42
C VAL A 195 -2.42 13.44 9.08
N VAL A 196 -1.09 13.56 9.02
CA VAL A 196 -0.36 13.90 7.78
C VAL A 196 -0.55 12.80 6.73
N THR A 197 -0.45 11.53 7.11
CA THR A 197 -0.63 10.41 6.17
C THR A 197 -2.06 10.35 5.63
N THR A 198 -3.05 10.56 6.50
CA THR A 198 -4.47 10.50 6.11
C THR A 198 -4.84 11.67 5.18
N THR A 199 -4.35 12.88 5.48
CA THR A 199 -4.57 14.07 4.64
C THR A 199 -3.84 13.98 3.31
N ALA A 200 -2.60 13.46 3.31
CA ALA A 200 -1.86 13.23 2.07
C ALA A 200 -2.54 12.17 1.19
N ALA A 201 -3.02 11.08 1.78
CA ALA A 201 -3.78 10.04 1.06
C ALA A 201 -5.09 10.62 0.47
N TRP A 202 -5.81 11.42 1.25
CA TRP A 202 -7.01 12.11 0.78
C TRP A 202 -6.73 13.07 -0.38
N SER A 203 -5.67 13.87 -0.26
CA SER A 203 -5.22 14.78 -1.30
C SER A 203 -4.84 14.03 -2.57
N ALA A 204 -4.06 12.96 -2.46
CA ALA A 204 -3.65 12.12 -3.58
C ALA A 204 -4.87 11.51 -4.30
N ASP A 205 -5.85 10.99 -3.55
CA ASP A 205 -7.07 10.44 -4.11
C ASP A 205 -7.91 11.52 -4.83
N HIS A 206 -7.99 12.73 -4.27
CA HIS A 206 -8.67 13.87 -4.90
C HIS A 206 -8.03 14.25 -6.25
N PHE A 207 -6.69 14.37 -6.31
CA PHE A 207 -5.98 14.68 -7.55
C PHE A 207 -6.03 13.54 -8.57
N ASN A 208 -6.10 12.29 -8.12
CA ASN A 208 -6.18 11.13 -9.01
C ASN A 208 -7.57 10.98 -9.64
N ARG A 209 -8.64 11.31 -8.89
CA ARG A 209 -10.02 11.41 -9.40
C ARG A 209 -10.19 12.55 -10.41
N TYR A 210 -9.49 13.66 -10.20
CA TYR A 210 -9.46 14.76 -11.15
C TYR A 210 -8.90 14.33 -12.52
N LYS A 211 -7.78 13.58 -12.56
CA LYS A 211 -7.18 13.08 -13.81
C LYS A 211 -8.01 12.02 -14.54
N SER A 212 -8.86 11.28 -13.83
CA SER A 212 -9.71 10.21 -14.39
C SER A 212 -11.11 10.70 -14.80
N SER A 213 -11.41 11.99 -14.64
CA SER A 213 -12.67 12.58 -15.12
C SER A 213 -12.69 12.63 -16.66
N PRO A 214 -13.80 12.22 -17.32
CA PRO A 214 -13.87 11.97 -18.77
C PRO A 214 -13.64 13.17 -19.69
N GLN A 215 -13.37 14.37 -19.16
CA GLN A 215 -13.11 15.58 -19.95
C GLN A 215 -11.69 15.61 -20.57
N HIS A 216 -10.79 14.69 -20.19
CA HIS A 216 -9.44 14.59 -20.77
C HIS A 216 -9.25 13.44 -21.78
N HIS A 217 -10.32 12.76 -22.19
CA HIS A 217 -10.28 12.04 -23.46
C HIS A 217 -10.26 13.05 -24.60
N ALA A 218 -9.07 13.59 -24.91
CA ALA A 218 -8.80 14.10 -26.24
C ALA A 218 -9.23 13.00 -27.23
N PRO A 219 -10.04 13.32 -28.26
CA PRO A 219 -10.49 12.32 -29.21
C PRO A 219 -9.24 11.68 -29.83
N GLN A 220 -8.99 10.41 -29.51
CA GLN A 220 -8.06 9.60 -30.27
C GLN A 220 -8.60 9.54 -31.69
N THR A 221 -7.98 10.32 -32.57
CA THR A 221 -8.23 10.32 -34.00
C THR A 221 -8.07 8.89 -34.48
N ARG A 222 -9.20 8.31 -34.87
CA ARG A 222 -9.33 6.96 -35.38
C ARG A 222 -8.65 6.89 -36.76
N THR A 223 -7.32 6.77 -36.81
CA THR A 223 -6.59 6.47 -38.05
C THR A 223 -6.40 4.96 -38.15
N ASN A 224 -7.42 4.28 -38.66
CA ASN A 224 -7.31 2.91 -39.12
C ASN A 224 -7.97 2.81 -40.49
N SER A 225 -7.18 2.95 -41.56
CA SER A 225 -7.29 2.18 -42.80
C SER A 225 -6.29 2.73 -43.82
N LEU A 226 -5.26 1.94 -44.15
CA LEU A 226 -4.97 1.49 -45.52
C LEU A 226 -3.86 0.41 -45.47
N PRO A 227 -3.99 -0.69 -46.23
CA PRO A 227 -3.13 -1.86 -46.13
C PRO A 227 -1.88 -1.77 -47.02
N SER A 228 -0.93 -2.63 -46.70
CA SER A 228 0.34 -2.92 -47.36
C SER A 228 0.27 -3.02 -48.89
N ALA A 229 1.23 -2.40 -49.61
CA ALA A 229 2.07 -3.03 -50.65
C ALA A 229 2.81 -1.99 -51.52
N VAL A 230 3.88 -2.48 -52.14
CA VAL A 230 4.60 -1.98 -53.34
C VAL A 230 5.89 -1.19 -53.08
N ALA A 231 6.97 -1.98 -53.05
CA ALA A 231 8.33 -1.60 -53.38
C ALA A 231 8.48 -1.19 -54.87
N CYS A 232 9.44 -0.28 -55.18
CA CYS A 232 10.25 -0.24 -56.43
C CYS A 232 11.17 1.03 -56.50
N ILE A 233 12.40 0.97 -55.95
CA ILE A 233 13.76 1.07 -56.60
C ILE A 233 13.86 1.73 -58.02
N PRO A 234 14.96 2.38 -58.51
CA PRO A 234 16.06 3.25 -57.96
C PRO A 234 16.52 4.39 -58.98
N PRO A 235 17.82 4.71 -59.25
CA PRO A 235 18.80 5.62 -58.60
C PRO A 235 19.27 6.80 -59.53
N SER A 236 20.38 7.48 -59.18
CA SER A 236 21.18 8.50 -59.95
C SER A 236 20.85 9.98 -59.64
N SER A 237 21.76 10.93 -59.41
CA SER A 237 23.23 11.02 -59.32
C SER A 237 23.58 12.40 -58.63
N PRO A 238 24.86 12.73 -58.34
CA PRO A 238 25.27 13.71 -57.32
C PRO A 238 25.49 15.13 -57.87
N SER A 239 25.33 16.18 -57.05
CA SER A 239 26.10 17.45 -57.18
C SER A 239 25.73 18.54 -56.15
N LEU A 240 26.79 19.22 -55.68
CA LEU A 240 26.89 20.63 -55.25
C LEU A 240 26.28 20.99 -53.87
N VAL A 241 27.08 21.21 -52.81
CA VAL A 241 28.06 22.29 -52.56
C VAL A 241 27.40 23.68 -52.37
N GLN A 242 27.51 24.15 -51.12
CA GLN A 242 27.61 25.53 -50.62
C GLN A 242 26.36 26.43 -50.41
N TRP A 243 26.57 27.29 -49.39
CA TRP A 243 25.90 28.53 -48.97
C TRP A 243 24.70 28.35 -48.04
N ALA A 244 24.52 29.06 -46.93
CA ALA A 244 25.22 30.11 -46.16
C ALA A 244 24.40 30.16 -44.83
N SER A 245 24.80 30.67 -43.66
CA SER A 245 25.85 31.53 -43.12
C SER A 245 25.75 31.40 -41.60
#